data_AF-A0A8H6FE57-F1
#
_entry.id   AF-A0A8H6FE57-F1
#
_cell.length_a   1.000
_cell.length_b   1.000
_cell.length_c   1.000
_cell.angle_alpha   90.00
_cell.angle_beta   90.00
_cell.angle_gamma   90.00
#
_symmetry.space_group_name_H-M   'P 1'
#
loop_
_entity.id
_entity.type
_entity.pdbx_description
1 polymer ?
#
loop_
_entity_poly.entity_id
_entity_poly.type
_entity_poly.pdbx_seq_one_letter_code
_entity_poly.pdbx_strand_id
1 'polypeptide(L)'
;MSLLNIISLALVVALTRAGPILNNPSRVLRRDAPAPSAYPLDSACGNEWQYLNFNTTVATDRVHLQTLHDVICGGEMRAISSYGQISAQNVNTPYKRYFPESDDEDDYPTNVKDVLGLIAGASSTDGAIGTVVGTFVVDNLDFAANVPGASDCTVEGTLAYTLEDQVDDLEKIHFCDLSWTRGEASDVDCASLDPFPSTKMDSFSRIALHEMMHYSSIGPNTPVGETIGDCKNGDSEPANDPPRVHGLLDPNQDDNPAVTEINADSYAWMSLDAWMSQNCIAGSDTNNWASFFTQNPPPYNE
;
A
#
# COMPACT_ATOMS: atom_id res chain seq x y z
N MET A 1 12.93 6.64 -78.23
CA MET A 1 14.32 6.47 -77.74
C MET A 1 14.69 7.69 -76.89
N SER A 2 15.34 7.46 -75.74
CA SER A 2 15.80 8.39 -74.67
C SER A 2 14.69 8.92 -73.72
N LEU A 3 14.53 8.55 -72.43
CA LEU A 3 15.40 8.57 -71.20
C LEU A 3 15.99 9.98 -70.96
N LEU A 4 15.87 10.70 -69.83
CA LEU A 4 15.74 10.47 -68.37
C LEU A 4 15.13 11.78 -67.75
N ASN A 5 14.39 11.84 -66.63
CA ASN A 5 14.84 11.76 -65.23
C ASN A 5 13.59 11.96 -64.34
N ILE A 6 13.18 10.98 -63.55
CA ILE A 6 12.32 11.20 -62.38
C ILE A 6 13.05 10.62 -61.20
N ILE A 7 13.53 11.49 -60.32
CA ILE A 7 14.16 11.16 -59.05
C ILE A 7 13.04 10.75 -58.11
N SER A 8 12.84 9.45 -57.91
CA SER A 8 12.06 8.93 -56.79
C SER A 8 12.96 8.93 -55.55
N LEU A 9 12.83 9.96 -54.72
CA LEU A 9 13.41 9.99 -53.39
C LEU A 9 12.53 9.11 -52.49
N ALA A 10 12.90 7.84 -52.37
CA ALA A 10 12.30 6.93 -51.40
C ALA A 10 12.78 7.33 -49.99
N LEU A 11 11.93 8.05 -49.26
CA LEU A 11 12.15 8.33 -47.84
C LEU A 11 11.85 7.03 -47.07
N VAL A 12 12.88 6.23 -46.84
CA VAL A 12 12.80 5.11 -45.89
C VAL A 12 12.78 5.72 -44.50
N VAL A 13 11.58 5.89 -43.95
CA VAL A 13 11.41 6.13 -42.51
C VAL A 13 11.76 4.80 -41.83
N ALA A 14 13.01 4.66 -41.40
CA ALA A 14 13.37 3.67 -40.43
C ALA A 14 12.65 4.06 -39.12
N LEU A 15 11.50 3.43 -38.87
CA LEU A 15 10.94 3.35 -37.53
C LEU A 15 11.93 2.55 -36.68
N THR A 16 12.89 3.24 -36.08
CA THR A 16 13.57 2.73 -34.90
C THR A 16 12.51 2.58 -33.83
N ARG A 17 11.97 1.36 -33.69
CA ARG A 17 11.37 0.93 -32.43
C ARG A 17 12.49 0.95 -31.41
N ALA A 18 12.70 2.09 -30.76
CA ALA A 18 13.25 2.08 -29.43
C ALA A 18 12.28 1.23 -28.60
N GLY A 19 12.69 0.04 -28.21
CA GLY A 19 12.00 -0.67 -27.14
C GLY A 19 11.94 0.24 -25.91
N PRO A 20 11.01 -0.01 -24.97
CA PRO A 20 11.05 0.70 -23.70
C PRO A 20 12.47 0.54 -23.16
N ILE A 21 13.12 1.67 -22.90
CA ILE A 21 14.35 1.67 -22.13
C ILE A 21 13.89 1.21 -20.76
N LEU A 22 14.04 -0.09 -20.50
CA LEU A 22 14.11 -0.62 -19.14
C LEU A 22 15.27 0.15 -18.51
N ASN A 23 14.93 1.19 -17.75
CA ASN A 23 15.87 1.82 -16.83
C ASN A 23 16.15 0.77 -15.75
N ASN A 24 16.97 -0.23 -16.05
CA ASN A 24 17.58 -1.04 -15.03
C ASN A 24 18.36 -0.06 -14.15
N PRO A 25 17.98 0.14 -12.87
CA PRO A 25 18.71 1.04 -12.01
C PRO A 25 20.16 0.55 -11.96
N SER A 26 21.09 1.42 -12.36
CA SER A 26 22.50 1.10 -12.25
C SER A 26 22.86 0.97 -10.78
N ARG A 27 23.35 -0.22 -10.41
CA ARG A 27 24.03 -0.57 -9.17
C ARG A 27 24.76 0.63 -8.54
N VAL A 28 24.26 1.15 -7.43
CA VAL A 28 25.03 2.08 -6.58
C VAL A 28 25.32 1.37 -5.26
N LEU A 29 26.49 0.74 -5.17
CA LEU A 29 27.12 0.43 -3.88
C LEU A 29 27.46 1.76 -3.22
N ARG A 30 26.59 2.27 -2.34
CA ARG A 30 26.92 3.46 -1.56
C ARG A 30 27.76 3.07 -0.36
N ARG A 31 28.85 3.83 -0.15
CA ARG A 31 29.76 3.66 0.97
C ARG A 31 29.28 4.42 2.22
N ASP A 32 28.46 5.45 2.01
CA ASP A 32 27.78 6.24 3.04
C ASP A 32 26.36 6.52 2.54
N ALA A 33 25.33 6.08 3.27
CA ALA A 33 23.96 6.44 2.96
C ALA A 33 23.72 7.91 3.35
N PRO A 34 23.05 8.73 2.51
CA PRO A 34 22.69 10.08 2.91
C PRO A 34 21.65 10.01 4.04
N ALA A 35 21.69 10.97 4.96
CA ALA A 35 20.62 11.12 5.93
C ALA A 35 19.28 11.42 5.20
N PRO A 36 18.15 10.88 5.67
CA PRO A 36 16.84 11.23 5.14
C PRO A 36 16.61 12.74 5.18
N SER A 37 16.00 13.25 4.12
CA SER A 37 15.59 14.65 4.05
C SER A 37 14.17 14.79 4.57
N ALA A 38 13.91 15.90 5.25
CA ALA A 38 12.55 16.42 5.37
C ALA A 38 12.01 16.78 3.96
N TYR A 39 10.69 16.82 3.81
CA TYR A 39 9.98 16.98 2.53
C TYR A 39 10.69 17.91 1.52
N PRO A 40 11.20 17.37 0.39
CA PRO A 40 12.13 18.09 -0.48
C PRO A 40 11.45 19.09 -1.44
N LEU A 41 10.13 19.27 -1.40
CA LEU A 41 9.37 20.23 -2.21
C LEU A 41 8.85 21.45 -1.41
N ASP A 42 9.52 21.82 -0.32
CA ASP A 42 9.40 23.09 0.42
C ASP A 42 8.23 23.27 1.41
N SER A 43 7.23 22.37 1.51
CA SER A 43 6.24 22.40 2.61
C SER A 43 5.59 21.06 2.95
N ALA A 44 6.03 20.42 4.04
CA ALA A 44 5.34 19.26 4.61
C ALA A 44 4.05 19.66 5.34
N CYS A 45 3.09 18.74 5.47
CA CYS A 45 1.83 18.98 6.20
C CYS A 45 1.81 18.45 7.65
N GLY A 46 2.97 18.20 8.24
CA GLY A 46 3.10 17.65 9.59
C GLY A 46 3.99 16.41 9.59
N ASN A 47 3.45 15.27 10.05
CA ASN A 47 4.16 13.99 10.19
C ASN A 47 4.27 13.21 8.87
N GLU A 48 4.69 13.90 7.83
CA GLU A 48 4.94 13.29 6.51
C GLU A 48 6.21 12.43 6.54
N TRP A 49 6.30 11.43 5.65
CA TRP A 49 7.48 10.57 5.52
C TRP A 49 8.78 11.37 5.39
N GLN A 50 9.87 10.73 5.75
CA GLN A 50 11.20 11.18 5.37
C GLN A 50 11.55 10.61 3.99
N TYR A 51 12.37 11.33 3.23
CA TYR A 51 12.63 11.00 1.84
C TYR A 51 14.12 10.75 1.59
N LEU A 52 14.41 9.68 0.86
CA LEU A 52 15.73 9.34 0.37
C LEU A 52 15.74 9.20 -1.15
N ASN A 53 16.81 9.70 -1.77
CA ASN A 53 17.14 9.47 -3.18
C ASN A 53 16.15 9.98 -4.23
N PHE A 54 15.30 10.93 -3.88
CA PHE A 54 14.53 11.70 -4.85
C PHE A 54 15.34 12.86 -5.40
N ASN A 55 15.36 13.01 -6.72
CA ASN A 55 15.96 14.15 -7.41
C ASN A 55 14.87 15.13 -7.85
N THR A 56 14.72 16.24 -7.14
CA THR A 56 13.71 17.27 -7.44
C THR A 56 13.89 17.98 -8.79
N THR A 57 14.99 17.74 -9.50
CA THR A 57 15.18 18.22 -10.89
C THR A 57 14.64 17.25 -11.94
N VAL A 58 14.32 16.02 -11.56
CA VAL A 58 13.77 14.97 -12.43
C VAL A 58 12.24 14.98 -12.32
N ALA A 59 11.56 15.01 -13.47
CA ALA A 59 10.10 15.13 -13.51
C ALA A 59 9.36 13.96 -12.86
N THR A 60 9.84 12.72 -13.06
CA THR A 60 9.23 11.51 -12.47
C THR A 60 9.34 11.54 -10.95
N ASP A 61 10.51 11.83 -10.40
CA ASP A 61 10.73 11.91 -8.96
C ASP A 61 9.86 12.99 -8.32
N ARG A 62 9.65 14.12 -9.01
CA ARG A 62 8.71 15.15 -8.56
C ARG A 62 7.27 14.66 -8.52
N VAL A 63 6.84 13.87 -9.50
CA VAL A 63 5.50 13.27 -9.52
C VAL A 63 5.36 12.27 -8.38
N HIS A 64 6.35 11.40 -8.15
CA HIS A 64 6.34 10.45 -7.04
C HIS A 64 6.29 11.17 -5.68
N LEU A 65 7.12 12.20 -5.49
CA LEU A 65 7.08 13.05 -4.30
C LEU A 65 5.72 13.71 -4.11
N GLN A 66 5.09 14.17 -5.19
CA GLN A 66 3.75 14.75 -5.14
C GLN A 66 2.70 13.71 -4.75
N THR A 67 2.74 12.49 -5.30
CA THR A 67 1.84 11.39 -4.91
C THR A 67 2.00 11.02 -3.43
N LEU A 68 3.24 10.90 -2.94
CA LEU A 68 3.53 10.64 -1.53
C LEU A 68 3.02 11.79 -0.64
N HIS A 69 3.15 13.02 -1.10
CA HIS A 69 2.63 14.19 -0.40
C HIS A 69 1.10 14.17 -0.34
N ASP A 70 0.44 13.99 -1.47
CA ASP A 70 -1.00 14.11 -1.59
C ASP A 70 -1.73 13.01 -0.80
N VAL A 71 -1.18 11.79 -0.74
CA VAL A 71 -1.81 10.70 0.03
C VAL A 71 -1.86 10.99 1.54
N ILE A 72 -0.88 11.72 2.09
CA ILE A 72 -0.86 12.14 3.49
C ILE A 72 -1.58 13.46 3.66
N CYS A 73 -1.17 14.48 2.90
CA CYS A 73 -1.58 15.86 3.08
C CYS A 73 -2.98 16.16 2.53
N GLY A 74 -3.45 15.38 1.56
CA GLY A 74 -4.86 15.34 1.15
C GLY A 74 -5.77 14.67 2.19
N GLY A 75 -5.18 13.99 3.19
CA GLY A 75 -5.90 13.33 4.28
C GLY A 75 -6.43 11.94 3.96
N GLU A 76 -6.15 11.41 2.76
CA GLU A 76 -6.62 10.09 2.33
C GLU A 76 -6.09 8.97 3.24
N MET A 77 -4.80 8.94 3.52
CA MET A 77 -4.19 7.93 4.39
C MET A 77 -4.77 7.98 5.81
N ARG A 78 -4.98 9.19 6.35
CA ARG A 78 -5.63 9.35 7.66
C ARG A 78 -7.07 8.90 7.62
N ALA A 79 -7.81 9.19 6.55
CA ALA A 79 -9.19 8.75 6.41
C ALA A 79 -9.26 7.22 6.39
N ILE A 80 -8.49 6.55 5.53
CA ILE A 80 -8.48 5.09 5.40
C ILE A 80 -8.15 4.42 6.74
N SER A 81 -7.04 4.81 7.39
CA SER A 81 -6.66 4.26 8.69
C SER A 81 -7.69 4.57 9.79
N SER A 82 -8.29 5.76 9.81
CA SER A 82 -9.33 6.13 10.78
C SER A 82 -10.61 5.31 10.58
N TYR A 83 -11.04 5.06 9.34
CA TYR A 83 -12.23 4.24 9.07
C TYR A 83 -11.98 2.77 9.38
N GLY A 84 -10.76 2.27 9.15
CA GLY A 84 -10.36 0.96 9.64
C GLY A 84 -10.40 0.88 11.18
N GLN A 85 -9.90 1.91 11.87
CA GLN A 85 -9.99 2.01 13.33
C GLN A 85 -11.46 1.99 13.83
N ILE A 86 -12.33 2.79 13.21
CA ILE A 86 -13.76 2.85 13.53
C ILE A 86 -14.42 1.50 13.26
N SER A 87 -14.03 0.82 12.18
CA SER A 87 -14.54 -0.50 11.81
C SER A 87 -14.19 -1.54 12.88
N ALA A 88 -12.93 -1.55 13.33
CA ALA A 88 -12.47 -2.41 14.43
C ALA A 88 -13.18 -2.09 15.75
N GLN A 89 -13.26 -0.82 16.13
CA GLN A 89 -13.97 -0.39 17.35
C GLN A 89 -15.43 -0.86 17.37
N ASN A 90 -16.11 -0.81 16.24
CA ASN A 90 -17.53 -1.17 16.14
C ASN A 90 -17.76 -2.64 15.80
N VAL A 91 -16.70 -3.40 15.48
CA VAL A 91 -16.77 -4.79 15.02
C VAL A 91 -17.84 -4.94 13.92
N ASN A 92 -17.80 -4.06 12.92
CA ASN A 92 -18.81 -4.02 11.85
C ASN A 92 -18.38 -4.85 10.62
N THR A 93 -19.16 -4.81 9.53
CA THR A 93 -18.98 -5.73 8.40
C THR A 93 -17.58 -5.69 7.77
N PRO A 94 -16.97 -4.54 7.46
CA PRO A 94 -15.58 -4.51 6.98
C PRO A 94 -14.62 -5.22 7.94
N TYR A 95 -14.69 -4.96 9.25
CA TYR A 95 -13.84 -5.64 10.24
C TYR A 95 -14.01 -7.16 10.20
N LYS A 96 -15.26 -7.64 10.28
CA LYS A 96 -15.59 -9.08 10.31
C LYS A 96 -15.20 -9.83 9.04
N ARG A 97 -14.85 -9.13 7.95
CA ARG A 97 -14.34 -9.76 6.73
C ARG A 97 -12.84 -10.07 6.78
N TYR A 98 -12.09 -9.47 7.69
CA TYR A 98 -10.63 -9.57 7.68
C TYR A 98 -10.02 -9.89 9.05
N PHE A 99 -10.80 -9.80 10.13
CA PHE A 99 -10.36 -10.10 11.49
C PHE A 99 -11.44 -10.86 12.28
N PRO A 100 -11.05 -11.72 13.24
CA PRO A 100 -11.97 -12.43 14.12
C PRO A 100 -12.60 -11.48 15.15
N GLU A 101 -13.77 -11.85 15.69
CA GLU A 101 -14.30 -11.19 16.90
C GLU A 101 -13.48 -11.59 18.14
N SER A 102 -13.50 -10.79 19.20
CA SER A 102 -12.86 -11.15 20.47
C SER A 102 -13.39 -12.48 21.01
N ASP A 103 -12.53 -13.24 21.68
CA ASP A 103 -12.91 -14.39 22.49
C ASP A 103 -12.49 -14.21 23.96
N ASP A 104 -12.51 -15.28 24.75
CA ASP A 104 -12.15 -15.23 26.17
C ASP A 104 -10.65 -14.95 26.41
N GLU A 105 -9.80 -15.14 25.39
CA GLU A 105 -8.35 -15.08 25.49
C GLU A 105 -7.78 -13.83 24.80
N ASP A 106 -8.39 -13.40 23.69
CA ASP A 106 -7.84 -12.38 22.80
C ASP A 106 -8.84 -11.23 22.50
N ASP A 107 -8.35 -9.98 22.60
CA ASP A 107 -9.10 -8.78 22.23
C ASP A 107 -8.66 -8.22 20.86
N TYR A 108 -8.86 -9.04 19.83
CA TYR A 108 -8.53 -8.73 18.43
C TYR A 108 -8.97 -7.34 17.97
N PRO A 109 -10.22 -6.87 18.23
CA PRO A 109 -10.66 -5.57 17.75
C PRO A 109 -9.92 -4.42 18.40
N THR A 110 -9.56 -4.52 19.69
CA THR A 110 -8.78 -3.49 20.38
C THR A 110 -7.38 -3.39 19.81
N ASN A 111 -6.70 -4.52 19.58
CA ASN A 111 -5.36 -4.55 18.98
C ASN A 111 -5.37 -3.88 17.60
N VAL A 112 -6.30 -4.29 16.73
CA VAL A 112 -6.42 -3.73 15.38
C VAL A 112 -6.72 -2.23 15.40
N LYS A 113 -7.62 -1.81 16.29
CA LYS A 113 -7.97 -0.39 16.51
C LYS A 113 -6.77 0.43 17.00
N ASP A 114 -5.96 -0.13 17.90
CA ASP A 114 -4.80 0.56 18.46
C ASP A 114 -3.67 0.68 17.42
N VAL A 115 -3.39 -0.39 16.66
CA VAL A 115 -2.44 -0.40 15.53
C VAL A 115 -2.80 0.67 14.49
N LEU A 116 -4.03 0.68 14.01
CA LEU A 116 -4.48 1.69 13.03
C LEU A 116 -4.54 3.10 13.63
N GLY A 117 -4.76 3.21 14.94
CA GLY A 117 -4.67 4.47 15.67
C GLY A 117 -3.28 5.09 15.68
N LEU A 118 -2.21 4.28 15.63
CA LEU A 118 -0.84 4.78 15.49
C LEU A 118 -0.67 5.50 14.15
N ILE A 119 -1.19 4.94 13.06
CA ILE A 119 -1.15 5.56 11.72
C ILE A 119 -2.08 6.76 11.65
N ALA A 120 -3.35 6.62 12.06
CA ALA A 120 -4.34 7.71 11.96
C ALA A 120 -4.00 8.93 12.84
N GLY A 121 -3.32 8.70 13.96
CA GLY A 121 -3.12 9.67 15.03
C GLY A 121 -4.25 9.64 16.05
N ALA A 122 -3.93 9.94 17.31
CA ALA A 122 -4.83 9.89 18.45
C ALA A 122 -5.76 11.12 18.56
N SER A 123 -5.47 12.20 17.82
CA SER A 123 -6.19 13.46 17.92
C SER A 123 -6.18 14.27 16.63
N SER A 124 -7.11 15.21 16.49
CA SER A 124 -7.07 16.21 15.41
C SER A 124 -5.88 17.17 15.51
N THR A 125 -5.17 17.18 16.65
CA THR A 125 -3.95 17.98 16.84
C THR A 125 -2.68 17.29 16.36
N ASP A 126 -2.74 16.00 16.03
CA ASP A 126 -1.57 15.27 15.51
C ASP A 126 -1.20 15.66 14.07
N GLY A 127 -1.99 16.53 13.41
CA GLY A 127 -1.72 17.01 12.06
C GLY A 127 -2.41 16.16 11.00
N ALA A 128 -1.81 16.03 9.81
CA ALA A 128 -2.41 15.29 8.70
C ALA A 128 -2.48 13.76 8.94
N ILE A 129 -1.60 13.22 9.80
CA ILE A 129 -1.46 11.78 10.09
C ILE A 129 -0.76 11.59 11.45
N GLY A 130 -0.76 10.38 12.00
CA GLY A 130 -0.11 10.05 13.27
C GLY A 130 1.40 10.31 13.27
N THR A 131 1.95 10.63 14.44
CA THR A 131 3.36 11.05 14.59
C THR A 131 4.36 9.97 14.22
N VAL A 132 4.01 8.70 14.41
CA VAL A 132 4.85 7.56 14.02
C VAL A 132 5.17 7.57 12.53
N VAL A 133 4.25 8.01 11.68
CA VAL A 133 4.45 8.03 10.21
C VAL A 133 5.57 9.00 9.82
N GLY A 134 5.76 10.08 10.57
CA GLY A 134 6.86 11.03 10.35
C GLY A 134 8.26 10.46 10.63
N THR A 135 8.32 9.26 11.20
CA THR A 135 9.58 8.54 11.43
C THR A 135 9.93 7.57 10.29
N PHE A 136 8.97 7.27 9.42
CA PHE A 136 9.15 6.32 8.33
C PHE A 136 9.93 6.96 7.18
N VAL A 137 10.69 6.14 6.48
CA VAL A 137 11.57 6.57 5.39
C VAL A 137 11.11 5.92 4.09
N VAL A 138 10.90 6.74 3.05
CA VAL A 138 10.68 6.27 1.68
C VAL A 138 11.95 6.48 0.88
N ASP A 139 12.51 5.40 0.35
CA ASP A 139 13.68 5.43 -0.53
C ASP A 139 13.25 5.21 -1.99
N ASN A 140 13.63 6.14 -2.86
CA ASN A 140 13.35 6.05 -4.30
C ASN A 140 14.26 5.03 -5.02
N LEU A 141 15.32 4.51 -4.38
CA LEU A 141 16.14 3.44 -4.93
C LEU A 141 15.65 2.08 -4.45
N ASP A 142 15.63 1.12 -5.36
CA ASP A 142 15.45 -0.30 -5.04
C ASP A 142 16.70 -0.82 -4.29
N PHE A 143 16.71 -0.56 -2.98
CA PHE A 143 17.87 -0.76 -2.10
C PHE A 143 18.14 -2.25 -1.80
N ALA A 144 17.11 -3.10 -1.88
CA ALA A 144 17.20 -4.54 -1.66
C ALA A 144 17.52 -5.36 -2.92
N ALA A 145 17.55 -4.76 -4.13
CA ALA A 145 17.80 -5.44 -5.41
C ALA A 145 19.07 -6.31 -5.50
N ASN A 146 20.01 -6.18 -4.55
CA ASN A 146 21.25 -6.94 -4.51
C ASN A 146 21.40 -7.80 -3.24
N VAL A 147 20.37 -7.85 -2.39
CA VAL A 147 20.35 -8.64 -1.16
C VAL A 147 19.76 -10.02 -1.51
N PRO A 148 20.55 -11.11 -1.47
CA PRO A 148 20.05 -12.42 -1.87
C PRO A 148 18.86 -12.87 -1.03
N GLY A 149 17.72 -13.12 -1.69
CA GLY A 149 16.50 -13.61 -1.03
C GLY A 149 15.65 -12.53 -0.36
N ALA A 150 16.01 -11.25 -0.47
CA ALA A 150 15.14 -10.15 -0.08
C ALA A 150 14.08 -9.85 -1.15
N SER A 151 12.98 -9.23 -0.73
CA SER A 151 12.01 -8.64 -1.65
C SER A 151 12.65 -7.49 -2.42
N ASP A 152 12.37 -7.40 -3.72
CA ASP A 152 12.82 -6.31 -4.59
C ASP A 152 11.84 -6.12 -5.77
N CYS A 153 12.06 -5.10 -6.59
CA CYS A 153 11.20 -4.80 -7.74
C CYS A 153 11.51 -5.66 -8.98
N THR A 154 12.46 -6.58 -8.90
CA THR A 154 12.77 -7.52 -9.99
C THR A 154 11.87 -8.74 -9.97
N VAL A 155 11.25 -9.03 -8.82
CA VAL A 155 10.20 -10.04 -8.69
C VAL A 155 8.92 -9.53 -9.37
N GLU A 156 8.40 -10.33 -10.29
CA GLU A 156 7.19 -9.96 -11.05
C GLU A 156 5.99 -9.77 -10.12
N GLY A 157 5.31 -8.63 -10.25
CA GLY A 157 4.12 -8.32 -9.47
C GLY A 157 4.38 -7.57 -8.17
N THR A 158 5.63 -7.39 -7.73
CA THR A 158 5.94 -6.60 -6.54
C THR A 158 5.50 -5.15 -6.72
N LEU A 159 4.69 -4.66 -5.78
CA LEU A 159 4.19 -3.27 -5.77
C LEU A 159 5.10 -2.37 -4.93
N ALA A 160 5.54 -2.87 -3.78
CA ALA A 160 6.44 -2.22 -2.86
C ALA A 160 7.06 -3.27 -1.93
N TYR A 161 7.98 -2.84 -1.08
CA TYR A 161 8.46 -3.62 0.05
C TYR A 161 8.97 -2.72 1.16
N THR A 162 9.01 -3.27 2.38
CA THR A 162 9.56 -2.62 3.57
C THR A 162 10.59 -3.53 4.23
N LEU A 163 11.81 -3.04 4.38
CA LEU A 163 12.95 -3.80 4.92
C LEU A 163 13.91 -2.88 5.69
N GLU A 164 14.67 -3.46 6.62
CA GLU A 164 15.86 -2.82 7.18
C GLU A 164 16.99 -2.82 6.12
N ASP A 165 17.49 -1.65 5.77
CA ASP A 165 18.61 -1.51 4.83
C ASP A 165 19.94 -1.85 5.52
N GLN A 166 20.65 -2.85 5.00
CA GLN A 166 21.95 -3.30 5.52
C GLN A 166 23.08 -2.25 5.44
N VAL A 167 22.85 -1.13 4.76
CA VAL A 167 23.84 -0.04 4.61
C VAL A 167 23.77 0.96 5.77
N ASP A 168 22.58 1.25 6.30
CA ASP A 168 22.38 2.27 7.33
C ASP A 168 21.46 1.87 8.49
N ASP A 169 21.05 0.60 8.52
CA ASP A 169 20.22 -0.04 9.56
C ASP A 169 18.87 0.69 9.77
N LEU A 170 18.39 1.41 8.75
CA LEU A 170 17.08 2.05 8.77
C LEU A 170 16.03 1.12 8.14
N GLU A 171 14.87 0.99 8.79
CA GLU A 171 13.66 0.48 8.15
C GLU A 171 13.17 1.47 7.09
N LYS A 172 12.98 1.01 5.86
CA LYS A 172 12.62 1.84 4.71
C LYS A 172 11.55 1.18 3.86
N ILE A 173 10.71 2.00 3.24
CA ILE A 173 9.77 1.60 2.19
C ILE A 173 10.40 1.93 0.83
N HIS A 174 10.30 0.99 -0.11
CA HIS A 174 10.50 1.28 -1.53
C HIS A 174 9.24 0.93 -2.31
N PHE A 175 8.79 1.87 -3.14
CA PHE A 175 7.65 1.70 -4.03
C PHE A 175 8.12 1.41 -5.46
N CYS A 176 7.78 0.23 -5.98
CA CYS A 176 8.13 -0.19 -7.34
C CYS A 176 7.32 0.55 -8.41
N ASP A 177 7.77 0.52 -9.67
CA ASP A 177 7.11 1.18 -10.80
C ASP A 177 5.60 0.90 -10.90
N LEU A 178 5.16 -0.33 -10.53
CA LEU A 178 3.76 -0.73 -10.59
C LEU A 178 2.88 0.03 -9.58
N SER A 179 3.37 0.39 -8.40
CA SER A 179 2.55 1.10 -7.40
C SER A 179 2.16 2.50 -7.89
N TRP A 180 3.09 3.20 -8.56
CA TRP A 180 2.87 4.55 -9.09
C TRP A 180 1.81 4.60 -10.20
N THR A 181 1.38 3.45 -10.72
CA THR A 181 0.27 3.36 -11.68
C THR A 181 -1.11 3.28 -11.03
N ARG A 182 -1.16 3.11 -9.70
CA ARG A 182 -2.41 3.11 -8.93
C ARG A 182 -2.85 4.54 -8.66
N GLY A 183 -4.15 4.78 -8.81
CA GLY A 183 -4.77 6.06 -8.49
C GLY A 183 -4.95 6.25 -7.00
N GLU A 184 -5.52 7.42 -6.65
CA GLU A 184 -6.02 7.68 -5.31
C GLU A 184 -7.25 6.81 -5.02
N ALA A 185 -7.47 6.47 -3.76
CA ALA A 185 -8.70 5.78 -3.36
C ALA A 185 -9.94 6.64 -3.67
N SER A 186 -9.79 7.97 -3.58
CA SER A 186 -10.87 8.91 -3.90
C SER A 186 -11.34 8.89 -5.36
N ASP A 187 -10.51 8.40 -6.29
CA ASP A 187 -10.81 8.33 -7.74
C ASP A 187 -11.61 7.07 -8.13
N VAL A 188 -11.83 6.14 -7.20
CA VAL A 188 -12.54 4.88 -7.47
C VAL A 188 -14.01 5.15 -7.80
N ASP A 189 -14.45 4.71 -8.98
CA ASP A 189 -15.86 4.77 -9.37
C ASP A 189 -16.68 3.72 -8.63
N CYS A 190 -17.42 4.16 -7.62
CA CYS A 190 -18.31 3.33 -6.81
C CYS A 190 -19.31 2.50 -7.62
N ALA A 191 -19.73 2.95 -8.81
CA ALA A 191 -20.66 2.20 -9.66
C ALA A 191 -19.99 1.01 -10.38
N SER A 192 -18.66 0.99 -10.44
CA SER A 192 -17.86 -0.06 -11.09
C SER A 192 -17.47 -1.21 -10.16
N LEU A 193 -17.67 -1.03 -8.84
CA LEU A 193 -17.29 -1.98 -7.80
C LEU A 193 -18.20 -3.22 -7.82
N ASP A 194 -17.63 -4.34 -7.39
CA ASP A 194 -18.37 -5.58 -7.20
C ASP A 194 -19.26 -5.49 -5.95
N PRO A 195 -20.23 -6.41 -5.75
CA PRO A 195 -21.02 -6.48 -4.51
C PRO A 195 -20.22 -6.84 -3.25
N PHE A 196 -18.94 -7.21 -3.43
CA PHE A 196 -17.96 -7.55 -2.41
C PHE A 196 -16.66 -6.74 -2.63
N PRO A 197 -15.83 -6.56 -1.59
CA PRO A 197 -14.52 -5.91 -1.74
C PRO A 197 -13.62 -6.73 -2.68
N SER A 198 -13.06 -6.10 -3.72
CA SER A 198 -12.20 -6.77 -4.71
C SER A 198 -11.00 -5.91 -5.07
N THR A 199 -10.09 -6.41 -5.89
CA THR A 199 -8.93 -5.61 -6.36
C THR A 199 -9.32 -4.40 -7.22
N LYS A 200 -10.61 -4.22 -7.55
CA LYS A 200 -11.10 -3.01 -8.25
C LYS A 200 -11.05 -1.72 -7.42
N MET A 201 -11.03 -1.83 -6.10
CA MET A 201 -10.83 -0.66 -5.22
C MET A 201 -9.35 -0.33 -4.99
N ASP A 202 -8.43 -1.13 -5.55
CA ASP A 202 -7.01 -0.99 -5.29
C ASP A 202 -6.47 0.42 -5.59
N SER A 203 -5.69 0.96 -4.66
CA SER A 203 -5.19 2.33 -4.67
C SER A 203 -3.74 2.41 -4.19
N PHE A 204 -3.07 3.53 -4.49
CA PHE A 204 -1.73 3.79 -3.95
C PHE A 204 -1.74 3.82 -2.41
N SER A 205 -2.77 4.41 -1.80
CA SER A 205 -2.93 4.46 -0.34
C SER A 205 -3.06 3.09 0.31
N ARG A 206 -3.72 2.12 -0.34
CA ARG A 206 -3.79 0.74 0.17
C ARG A 206 -2.41 0.09 0.20
N ILE A 207 -1.63 0.25 -0.88
CA ILE A 207 -0.23 -0.23 -0.93
C ILE A 207 0.59 0.45 0.16
N ALA A 208 0.52 1.78 0.26
CA ALA A 208 1.28 2.51 1.26
C ALA A 208 0.90 2.11 2.70
N LEU A 209 -0.38 1.85 2.98
CA LEU A 209 -0.82 1.41 4.31
C LEU A 209 -0.31 0.00 4.62
N HIS A 210 -0.33 -0.91 3.65
CA HIS A 210 0.27 -2.25 3.78
C HIS A 210 1.74 -2.14 4.22
N GLU A 211 2.53 -1.35 3.48
CA GLU A 211 3.96 -1.17 3.79
C GLU A 211 4.21 -0.55 5.16
N MET A 212 3.37 0.39 5.59
CA MET A 212 3.46 0.97 6.94
C MET A 212 3.28 -0.09 8.04
N MET A 213 2.49 -1.14 7.81
CA MET A 213 2.27 -2.18 8.82
C MET A 213 3.54 -2.97 9.14
N HIS A 214 4.46 -3.09 8.18
CA HIS A 214 5.71 -3.83 8.36
C HIS A 214 6.72 -3.15 9.28
N TYR A 215 6.56 -1.85 9.57
CA TYR A 215 7.47 -1.18 10.50
C TYR A 215 7.39 -1.79 11.90
N SER A 216 8.56 -2.07 12.47
CA SER A 216 8.67 -2.60 13.84
C SER A 216 7.96 -1.74 14.90
N SER A 217 7.76 -0.45 14.62
CA SER A 217 7.05 0.48 15.51
C SER A 217 5.51 0.40 15.50
N ILE A 218 4.91 -0.39 14.61
CA ILE A 218 3.44 -0.45 14.41
C ILE A 218 2.82 -1.71 15.01
N GLY A 219 3.50 -2.86 14.94
CA GLY A 219 3.00 -4.11 15.49
C GLY A 219 2.87 -4.08 17.02
N PRO A 220 1.90 -4.80 17.60
CA PRO A 220 1.87 -4.98 19.06
C PRO A 220 3.18 -5.62 19.53
N ASN A 221 3.66 -5.25 20.72
CA ASN A 221 4.68 -6.03 21.43
C ASN A 221 4.05 -7.37 21.85
N THR A 222 3.86 -8.29 20.90
CA THR A 222 3.22 -9.58 21.14
C THR A 222 4.14 -10.47 21.98
N PRO A 223 3.61 -11.36 22.82
CA PRO A 223 4.42 -12.35 23.55
C PRO A 223 5.22 -13.29 22.62
N VAL A 224 4.79 -13.43 21.36
CA VAL A 224 5.47 -14.20 20.31
C VAL A 224 6.56 -13.41 19.56
N GLY A 225 6.64 -12.09 19.76
CA GLY A 225 7.68 -11.26 19.15
C GLY A 225 7.59 -11.15 17.62
N GLU A 226 6.43 -11.45 17.06
CA GLU A 226 6.20 -11.41 15.60
C GLU A 226 5.73 -10.02 15.18
N THR A 227 6.43 -9.46 14.19
CA THR A 227 6.06 -8.23 13.48
C THR A 227 4.94 -8.52 12.49
N ILE A 228 4.10 -7.52 12.19
CA ILE A 228 3.09 -7.65 11.13
C ILE A 228 3.84 -7.83 9.79
N GLY A 229 3.60 -8.94 9.10
CA GLY A 229 4.30 -9.37 7.90
C GLY A 229 3.37 -9.80 6.78
N ASP A 230 3.93 -10.40 5.74
CA ASP A 230 3.19 -11.02 4.64
C ASP A 230 2.90 -12.47 4.96
N CYS A 231 1.63 -12.77 5.19
CA CYS A 231 1.21 -14.12 5.54
C CYS A 231 0.81 -14.94 4.31
N LYS A 232 0.63 -16.24 4.52
CA LYS A 232 0.25 -17.20 3.49
C LYS A 232 -1.01 -17.93 3.89
N ASN A 233 -1.78 -18.32 2.88
CA ASN A 233 -2.89 -19.24 3.06
C ASN A 233 -2.38 -20.69 3.26
N GLY A 234 -3.29 -21.62 3.56
CA GLY A 234 -3.00 -23.04 3.73
C GLY A 234 -2.46 -23.73 2.47
N ASP A 235 -2.67 -23.13 1.29
CA ASP A 235 -2.08 -23.55 0.01
C ASP A 235 -0.62 -23.08 -0.17
N SER A 236 -0.06 -22.37 0.82
CA SER A 236 1.28 -21.75 0.82
C SER A 236 1.48 -20.58 -0.16
N GLU A 237 0.40 -20.09 -0.77
CA GLU A 237 0.39 -18.89 -1.59
C GLU A 237 0.17 -17.63 -0.71
N PRO A 238 0.66 -16.45 -1.15
CA PRO A 238 0.54 -15.21 -0.37
C PRO A 238 -0.90 -14.79 -0.15
N ALA A 239 -1.26 -14.40 1.07
CA ALA A 239 -2.58 -13.91 1.42
C ALA A 239 -2.75 -12.41 1.11
N ASN A 240 -2.70 -12.03 -0.17
CA ASN A 240 -2.46 -10.65 -0.58
C ASN A 240 -3.66 -9.90 -1.22
N ASP A 241 -4.72 -10.61 -1.59
CA ASP A 241 -5.92 -10.02 -2.19
C ASP A 241 -7.18 -10.27 -1.32
N PRO A 242 -8.29 -9.55 -1.52
CA PRO A 242 -9.44 -9.68 -0.62
C PRO A 242 -9.98 -11.11 -0.47
N PRO A 243 -10.12 -11.94 -1.53
CA PRO A 243 -10.42 -13.37 -1.40
C PRO A 243 -9.47 -14.13 -0.48
N ARG A 244 -8.17 -13.95 -0.66
CA ARG A 244 -7.14 -14.69 0.09
C ARG A 244 -7.03 -14.25 1.54
N VAL A 245 -7.11 -12.95 1.77
CA VAL A 245 -7.10 -12.37 3.12
C VAL A 245 -8.37 -12.79 3.87
N HIS A 246 -9.54 -12.76 3.22
CA HIS A 246 -10.77 -13.28 3.81
C HIS A 246 -10.67 -14.77 4.13
N GLY A 247 -10.02 -15.54 3.25
CA GLY A 247 -9.80 -16.97 3.41
C GLY A 247 -9.02 -17.36 4.68
N LEU A 248 -8.19 -16.46 5.23
CA LEU A 248 -7.48 -16.69 6.48
C LEU A 248 -8.43 -16.94 7.67
N LEU A 249 -9.59 -16.28 7.71
CA LEU A 249 -10.58 -16.45 8.79
C LEU A 249 -11.81 -17.29 8.39
N ASP A 250 -11.98 -17.60 7.11
CA ASP A 250 -13.14 -18.35 6.65
C ASP A 250 -13.03 -19.82 7.11
N PRO A 251 -14.00 -20.34 7.90
CA PRO A 251 -13.96 -21.71 8.41
C PRO A 251 -14.07 -22.78 7.31
N ASN A 252 -14.42 -22.40 6.08
CA ASN A 252 -14.45 -23.29 4.92
C ASN A 252 -13.17 -23.23 4.07
N GLN A 253 -12.21 -22.38 4.46
CA GLN A 253 -10.92 -22.22 3.79
C GLN A 253 -9.78 -22.56 4.78
N ASP A 254 -9.09 -21.58 5.35
CA ASP A 254 -7.95 -21.85 6.22
C ASP A 254 -8.31 -21.98 7.70
N ASP A 255 -9.39 -21.32 8.16
CA ASP A 255 -9.81 -21.28 9.58
C ASP A 255 -8.66 -20.94 10.54
N ASN A 256 -7.84 -19.95 10.19
CA ASN A 256 -6.66 -19.52 10.94
C ASN A 256 -6.75 -18.03 11.35
N PRO A 257 -7.71 -17.67 12.22
CA PRO A 257 -7.98 -16.28 12.58
C PRO A 257 -6.78 -15.56 13.21
N ALA A 258 -5.91 -16.26 13.93
CA ALA A 258 -4.73 -15.67 14.57
C ALA A 258 -3.73 -15.06 13.57
N VAL A 259 -3.67 -15.60 12.34
CA VAL A 259 -2.77 -15.08 11.29
C VAL A 259 -3.22 -13.72 10.78
N THR A 260 -4.49 -13.37 10.95
CA THR A 260 -5.01 -12.08 10.45
C THR A 260 -4.38 -10.87 11.15
N GLU A 261 -4.04 -10.95 12.43
CA GLU A 261 -3.38 -9.86 13.19
C GLU A 261 -1.91 -9.65 12.84
N ILE A 262 -1.28 -10.63 12.22
CA ILE A 262 0.12 -10.54 11.77
C ILE A 262 0.22 -10.40 10.25
N ASN A 263 -0.89 -10.21 9.54
CA ASN A 263 -0.91 -10.05 8.09
C ASN A 263 -1.15 -8.58 7.70
N ALA A 264 -0.20 -7.93 7.04
CA ALA A 264 -0.29 -6.53 6.63
C ALA A 264 -1.50 -6.24 5.73
N ASP A 265 -1.80 -7.16 4.80
CA ASP A 265 -2.94 -7.01 3.91
C ASP A 265 -4.30 -7.12 4.62
N SER A 266 -4.41 -7.78 5.77
CA SER A 266 -5.63 -7.76 6.59
C SER A 266 -5.97 -6.35 7.04
N TYR A 267 -4.98 -5.57 7.49
CA TYR A 267 -5.16 -4.18 7.88
C TYR A 267 -5.47 -3.28 6.67
N ALA A 268 -4.71 -3.44 5.59
CA ALA A 268 -4.82 -2.58 4.41
C ALA A 268 -6.18 -2.75 3.71
N TRP A 269 -6.60 -4.00 3.45
CA TRP A 269 -7.87 -4.26 2.79
C TRP A 269 -9.08 -3.95 3.66
N MET A 270 -9.03 -4.22 4.96
CA MET A 270 -10.09 -3.84 5.89
C MET A 270 -10.30 -2.32 5.94
N SER A 271 -9.20 -1.57 6.04
CA SER A 271 -9.25 -0.11 6.10
C SER A 271 -9.76 0.49 4.79
N LEU A 272 -9.33 -0.05 3.64
CA LEU A 272 -9.83 0.38 2.34
C LEU A 272 -11.30 0.00 2.13
N ASP A 273 -11.73 -1.21 2.50
CA ASP A 273 -13.14 -1.61 2.49
C ASP A 273 -13.98 -0.64 3.32
N ALA A 274 -13.54 -0.33 4.54
CA ALA A 274 -14.25 0.58 5.42
C ALA A 274 -14.37 1.98 4.81
N TRP A 275 -13.28 2.51 4.24
CA TRP A 275 -13.28 3.81 3.57
C TRP A 275 -14.14 3.84 2.30
N MET A 276 -14.02 2.83 1.44
CA MET A 276 -14.85 2.70 0.24
C MET A 276 -16.31 2.59 0.61
N SER A 277 -16.62 1.77 1.61
CA SER A 277 -17.96 1.60 2.14
C SER A 277 -18.55 2.94 2.57
N GLN A 278 -17.78 3.79 3.24
CA GLN A 278 -18.21 5.15 3.57
C GLN A 278 -18.34 6.07 2.34
N ASN A 279 -17.35 6.08 1.47
CA ASN A 279 -17.28 7.01 0.34
C ASN A 279 -18.37 6.73 -0.71
N CYS A 280 -18.76 5.46 -0.84
CA CYS A 280 -19.68 4.98 -1.87
C CYS A 280 -21.15 4.90 -1.43
N ILE A 281 -21.50 5.26 -0.19
CA ILE A 281 -22.91 5.30 0.21
C ILE A 281 -23.65 6.40 -0.57
N ALA A 282 -24.82 6.06 -1.09
CA ALA A 282 -25.71 7.04 -1.69
C ALA A 282 -26.62 7.69 -0.63
N GLY A 283 -26.50 9.00 -0.40
CA GLY A 283 -27.50 9.80 0.32
C GLY A 283 -27.34 9.90 1.84
N SER A 284 -28.44 10.16 2.55
CA SER A 284 -28.46 10.58 3.96
C SER A 284 -28.39 9.44 5.00
N ASP A 285 -28.14 8.20 4.59
CA ASP A 285 -28.06 7.05 5.51
C ASP A 285 -26.62 6.79 5.99
N THR A 286 -26.01 7.85 6.54
CA THR A 286 -24.65 7.80 7.08
C THR A 286 -24.50 6.85 8.27
N ASN A 287 -25.59 6.28 8.77
CA ASN A 287 -25.57 5.37 9.92
C ASN A 287 -25.36 3.91 9.52
N ASN A 288 -25.47 3.56 8.24
CA ASN A 288 -25.33 2.18 7.75
C ASN A 288 -24.23 2.02 6.69
N TRP A 289 -23.20 2.87 6.75
CA TRP A 289 -22.17 2.92 5.72
C TRP A 289 -21.41 1.60 5.54
N ALA A 290 -21.20 0.87 6.62
CA ALA A 290 -20.49 -0.42 6.63
C ALA A 290 -21.20 -1.53 5.83
N SER A 291 -22.39 -1.26 5.28
CA SER A 291 -23.19 -2.22 4.51
C SER A 291 -23.16 -1.97 2.99
N PHE A 292 -22.28 -1.09 2.49
CA PHE A 292 -22.15 -0.83 1.05
C PHE A 292 -21.86 -2.13 0.27
N PHE A 293 -20.77 -2.83 0.63
CA PHE A 293 -20.56 -4.19 0.16
C PHE A 293 -21.50 -5.12 0.92
N THR A 294 -22.25 -5.93 0.18
CA THR A 294 -23.30 -6.81 0.73
C THR A 294 -22.89 -8.27 0.79
N GLN A 295 -21.76 -8.61 0.19
CA GLN A 295 -21.21 -9.96 0.11
C GLN A 295 -19.79 -9.99 0.67
N ASN A 296 -19.34 -11.18 1.06
CA ASN A 296 -17.92 -11.44 1.30
C ASN A 296 -17.20 -11.66 -0.04
N PRO A 297 -15.88 -11.47 -0.08
CA PRO A 297 -15.08 -11.95 -1.20
C PRO A 297 -15.36 -13.44 -1.49
N PRO A 298 -15.33 -13.87 -2.76
CA PRO A 298 -15.46 -15.29 -3.10
C PRO A 298 -14.28 -16.08 -2.50
N PRO A 299 -14.39 -17.41 -2.37
CA PRO A 299 -13.25 -18.25 -2.00
C PRO A 299 -12.07 -18.07 -2.95
N TYR A 300 -10.84 -18.13 -2.45
CA TYR A 300 -9.64 -17.90 -3.27
C TYR A 300 -9.26 -19.06 -4.20
N ASN A 301 -10.01 -20.17 -4.16
CA ASN A 301 -9.80 -21.36 -4.95
C ASN A 301 -10.83 -21.55 -6.09
N GLU A 302 -11.70 -20.55 -6.31
CA GLU A 302 -12.70 -20.53 -7.40
C GLU A 302 -12.16 -19.97 -8.72
#